data_AF-A0A1T5DE75-F1
#
_entry.id   AF-A0A1T5DE75-F1
#
_cell.length_a   1.000
_cell.length_b   1.000
_cell.length_c   1.000
_cell.angle_alpha   90.00
_cell.angle_beta   90.00
_cell.angle_gamma   90.00
#
_symmetry.space_group_name_H-M   'P 1'
#
loop_
_entity.id
_entity.type
_entity.pdbx_description
1 polymer ?
#
loop_
_entity_poly.entity_id
_entity_poly.type
_entity_poly.pdbx_seq_one_letter_code
_entity_poly.pdbx_strand_id
1 'polypeptide(L)'
;MGKLGKSSVGESIIQFRADVRQAMNTIPVQGAQVVSRAASLLRLVGRKPEGCPLVELVRESGLTRPTAHRLLSSLAAEGLLDQDPGSGNWVLGPEILLLGSVASARFPLEDLARPSLRRLAEETGESAFFSIRRGNETVCLLREEGSFPVRSFVLHEGVRFPLGVASAGTAIMAFLPAQEQEELLANWPAHAGSFAAAHTAALVRANLEATRQAGYSVNPGLVLEGSWGMGAAVFDQRGRPAWALSLTGIEPRFREDRRAQLGRLLMEEAHRISTLLTHPPGA
;
A
#
# COMPACT_ATOMS: atom_id res chain seq x y z
N MET A 1 -16.90 -40.44 -8.83
CA MET A 1 -15.98 -39.73 -9.73
C MET A 1 -16.35 -38.25 -9.68
N GLY A 2 -15.44 -37.37 -9.28
CA GLY A 2 -15.69 -35.92 -9.16
C GLY A 2 -14.89 -35.30 -8.02
N LYS A 3 -13.59 -35.12 -8.24
CA LYS A 3 -12.68 -34.46 -7.28
C LYS A 3 -12.98 -32.96 -7.23
N LEU A 4 -13.02 -32.44 -6.01
CA LEU A 4 -13.17 -31.03 -5.66
C LEU A 4 -12.04 -30.18 -6.26
N GLY A 5 -12.42 -29.06 -6.89
CA GLY A 5 -11.53 -27.97 -7.26
C GLY A 5 -11.03 -27.24 -6.01
N LYS A 6 -9.84 -27.62 -5.53
CA LYS A 6 -9.10 -26.92 -4.46
C LYS A 6 -7.87 -26.15 -5.00
N SER A 7 -7.64 -26.09 -6.31
CA SER A 7 -6.39 -25.52 -6.86
C SER A 7 -6.43 -24.03 -7.26
N SER A 8 -7.60 -23.41 -7.48
CA SER A 8 -7.62 -22.08 -8.13
C SER A 8 -7.40 -20.87 -7.19
N VAL A 9 -7.66 -21.02 -5.88
CA VAL A 9 -7.46 -19.93 -4.90
C VAL A 9 -5.98 -19.77 -4.54
N GLY A 10 -5.24 -20.88 -4.43
CA GLY A 10 -3.80 -20.87 -4.16
C GLY A 10 -2.98 -20.28 -5.30
N GLU A 11 -3.33 -20.60 -6.55
CA GLU A 11 -2.70 -20.01 -7.74
C GLU A 11 -3.02 -18.52 -7.89
N SER A 12 -4.25 -18.09 -7.55
CA SER A 12 -4.62 -16.66 -7.53
C SER A 12 -3.86 -15.86 -6.46
N ILE A 13 -3.57 -16.43 -5.29
CA ILE A 13 -2.77 -15.78 -4.23
C ILE A 13 -1.29 -15.66 -4.63
N ILE A 14 -0.75 -16.67 -5.33
CA ILE A 14 0.63 -16.65 -5.83
C ILE A 14 0.77 -15.65 -6.99
N GLN A 15 -0.23 -15.56 -7.87
CA GLN A 15 -0.28 -14.57 -8.95
C GLN A 15 -0.47 -13.14 -8.41
N PHE A 16 -1.33 -12.94 -7.40
CA PHE A 16 -1.52 -11.65 -6.72
C PHE A 16 -0.22 -11.09 -6.12
N ARG A 17 0.67 -11.94 -5.60
CA ARG A 17 2.00 -11.55 -5.10
C ARG A 17 2.98 -11.10 -6.18
N ALA A 18 2.76 -11.48 -7.44
CA ALA A 18 3.60 -11.11 -8.57
C ALA A 18 3.27 -9.72 -9.16
N ASP A 19 2.17 -9.11 -8.75
CA ASP A 19 1.50 -8.04 -9.51
C ASP A 19 1.75 -6.61 -8.97
N VAL A 20 2.49 -6.48 -7.86
CA VAL A 20 2.88 -5.21 -7.21
C VAL A 20 4.08 -4.51 -7.92
N ARG A 21 4.18 -4.65 -9.25
CA ARG A 21 5.41 -4.36 -10.04
C ARG A 21 5.37 -2.99 -10.76
N GLN A 22 6.36 -2.15 -10.42
CA GLN A 22 6.79 -0.85 -11.02
C GLN A 22 5.99 0.40 -10.60
N ALA A 23 6.56 1.61 -10.48
CA ALA A 23 7.91 2.11 -10.20
C ALA A 23 7.74 3.57 -9.76
N MET A 24 8.41 3.98 -8.67
CA MET A 24 8.41 5.39 -8.25
C MET A 24 9.14 6.25 -9.29
N ASN A 25 8.48 7.24 -9.86
CA ASN A 25 9.10 8.21 -10.76
C ASN A 25 9.91 9.21 -9.91
N THR A 26 11.17 8.90 -9.61
CA THR A 26 12.11 9.85 -8.98
C THR A 26 12.79 10.68 -10.05
N ILE A 27 12.80 12.01 -9.91
CA ILE A 27 13.56 12.91 -10.78
C ILE A 27 15.04 12.48 -10.71
N PRO A 28 15.67 12.06 -11.82
CA PRO A 28 17.05 11.61 -11.81
C PRO A 28 17.98 12.76 -11.44
N VAL A 29 18.76 12.61 -10.37
CA VAL A 29 19.89 13.50 -10.09
C VAL A 29 21.06 13.07 -10.99
N GLN A 30 21.49 13.95 -11.88
CA GLN A 30 22.58 13.67 -12.82
C GLN A 30 23.86 13.28 -12.06
N GLY A 31 24.52 12.19 -12.47
CA GLY A 31 25.70 11.65 -11.79
C GLY A 31 25.43 10.73 -10.59
N ALA A 32 24.19 10.62 -10.09
CA ALA A 32 23.85 9.84 -8.88
C ALA A 32 23.11 8.52 -9.17
N GLN A 33 23.25 7.95 -10.37
CA GLN A 33 22.52 6.74 -10.78
C GLN A 33 22.74 5.54 -9.83
N VAL A 34 23.94 5.43 -9.24
CA VAL A 34 24.26 4.37 -8.28
C VAL A 34 23.36 4.42 -7.04
N VAL A 35 23.06 5.62 -6.53
CA VAL A 35 22.20 5.83 -5.36
C VAL A 35 20.76 5.42 -5.69
N SER A 36 20.26 5.81 -6.86
CA SER A 36 18.92 5.41 -7.30
C SER A 36 18.78 3.89 -7.44
N ARG A 37 19.82 3.21 -7.95
CA ARG A 37 19.83 1.74 -8.09
C ARG A 37 19.91 1.04 -6.73
N ALA A 38 20.76 1.51 -5.83
CA ALA A 38 20.87 1.00 -4.47
C ALA A 38 19.55 1.16 -3.70
N ALA A 39 18.93 2.35 -3.76
CA ALA A 39 17.64 2.61 -3.14
C ALA A 39 16.52 1.74 -3.75
N SER A 40 16.58 1.44 -5.05
CA SER A 40 15.64 0.52 -5.70
C SER A 40 15.79 -0.90 -5.15
N LEU A 41 17.02 -1.41 -5.04
CA LEU A 41 17.29 -2.73 -4.49
C LEU A 41 16.86 -2.86 -3.02
N LEU A 42 17.14 -1.85 -2.17
CA LEU A 42 16.64 -1.81 -0.79
C LEU A 42 15.11 -1.92 -0.73
N ARG A 43 14.41 -1.17 -1.57
CA ARG A 43 12.94 -1.24 -1.65
C ARG A 43 12.46 -2.61 -2.13
N LEU A 44 13.14 -3.22 -3.10
CA LEU A 44 12.77 -4.55 -3.61
C LEU A 44 12.95 -5.62 -2.54
N VAL A 45 14.06 -5.60 -1.80
CA VAL A 45 14.32 -6.51 -0.68
C VAL A 45 13.27 -6.30 0.44
N GLY A 46 13.00 -5.05 0.80
CA GLY A 46 12.05 -4.71 1.87
C GLY A 46 10.57 -4.96 1.58
N ARG A 47 10.22 -5.55 0.42
CA ARG A 47 8.82 -5.90 0.09
C ARG A 47 8.29 -7.08 0.90
N LYS A 48 9.17 -7.97 1.36
CA LYS A 48 8.84 -9.22 2.03
C LYS A 48 9.69 -9.39 3.28
N PRO A 49 9.12 -9.82 4.43
CA PRO A 49 9.91 -10.10 5.63
C PRO A 49 11.01 -11.14 5.41
N GLU A 50 10.74 -12.17 4.60
CA GLU A 50 11.68 -13.24 4.24
C GLU A 50 12.77 -12.82 3.23
N GLY A 51 12.77 -11.55 2.80
CA GLY A 51 13.71 -11.02 1.82
C GLY A 51 13.43 -11.47 0.39
N CYS A 52 14.47 -11.41 -0.45
CA CYS A 52 14.35 -11.66 -1.88
C CYS A 52 15.62 -12.31 -2.47
N PRO A 53 15.50 -13.38 -3.28
CA PRO A 53 16.65 -14.01 -3.92
C PRO A 53 17.22 -13.13 -5.03
N LEU A 54 18.54 -13.23 -5.26
CA LEU A 54 19.25 -12.42 -6.27
C LEU A 54 18.60 -12.48 -7.67
N VAL A 55 18.07 -13.65 -8.07
CA VAL A 55 17.46 -13.83 -9.39
C VAL A 55 16.21 -12.96 -9.59
N GLU A 56 15.40 -12.81 -8.54
CA GLU A 56 14.20 -11.97 -8.55
C GLU A 56 14.60 -10.49 -8.54
N LEU A 57 15.60 -10.11 -7.73
CA LEU A 57 16.14 -8.75 -7.70
C LEU A 57 16.71 -8.31 -9.05
N VAL A 58 17.44 -9.18 -9.75
CA VAL A 58 17.98 -8.92 -11.10
C VAL A 58 16.83 -8.68 -12.08
N ARG A 59 15.83 -9.58 -12.09
CA ARG A 59 14.67 -9.46 -12.97
C ARG A 59 13.89 -8.17 -12.72
N GLU A 60 13.66 -7.81 -11.46
CA GLU A 60 12.80 -6.68 -11.09
C GLU A 60 13.51 -5.33 -11.16
N SER A 61 14.81 -5.28 -10.90
CA SER A 61 15.58 -4.05 -11.01
C SER A 61 16.00 -3.72 -12.45
N GLY A 62 15.98 -4.70 -13.36
CA GLY A 62 16.51 -4.57 -14.71
C GLY A 62 18.05 -4.45 -14.76
N LEU A 63 18.74 -4.69 -13.64
CA LEU A 63 20.19 -4.62 -13.54
C LEU A 63 20.83 -5.94 -13.99
N THR A 64 22.05 -5.87 -14.53
CA THR A 64 22.83 -7.09 -14.79
C THR A 64 23.19 -7.79 -13.47
N ARG A 65 23.28 -9.13 -13.49
CA ARG A 65 23.60 -9.92 -12.30
C ARG A 65 24.86 -9.46 -11.55
N PRO A 66 26.00 -9.15 -12.21
CA PRO A 66 27.19 -8.65 -11.51
C PRO A 66 26.96 -7.28 -10.86
N THR A 67 26.18 -6.40 -11.52
CA THR A 67 25.87 -5.07 -10.98
C THR A 67 24.98 -5.17 -9.75
N ALA A 68 23.92 -5.97 -9.81
CA ALA A 68 23.02 -6.20 -8.68
C ALA A 68 23.78 -6.80 -7.49
N HIS A 69 24.56 -7.85 -7.71
CA HIS A 69 25.35 -8.49 -6.66
C HIS A 69 26.32 -7.52 -5.99
N ARG A 70 27.07 -6.71 -6.76
CA ARG A 70 28.01 -5.72 -6.19
C ARG A 70 27.29 -4.69 -5.33
N LEU A 71 26.14 -4.18 -5.78
CA LEU A 71 25.37 -3.21 -5.01
C LEU A 71 24.79 -3.81 -3.73
N LEU A 72 24.22 -5.02 -3.81
CA LEU A 72 23.70 -5.75 -2.66
C LEU A 72 24.80 -6.03 -1.63
N SER A 73 25.98 -6.48 -2.07
CA SER A 73 27.13 -6.72 -1.21
C SER A 73 27.64 -5.42 -0.56
N SER A 74 27.65 -4.31 -1.31
CA SER A 74 28.06 -3.01 -0.77
C SER A 74 27.07 -2.52 0.29
N LEU A 75 25.76 -2.66 0.05
CA LEU A 75 24.72 -2.34 1.02
C LEU A 75 24.82 -3.22 2.28
N ALA A 76 25.19 -4.49 2.13
CA ALA A 76 25.39 -5.38 3.27
C ALA A 76 26.65 -5.06 4.08
N ALA A 77 27.74 -4.63 3.42
CA ALA A 77 28.93 -4.14 4.12
C ALA A 77 28.64 -2.92 5.00
N GLU A 78 27.66 -2.09 4.61
CA GLU A 78 27.17 -0.94 5.39
C GLU A 78 26.04 -1.32 6.37
N GLY A 79 25.70 -2.61 6.52
CA GLY A 79 24.65 -3.08 7.44
C GLY A 79 23.21 -2.77 7.01
N LEU A 80 23.00 -2.21 5.81
CA LEU A 80 21.68 -1.85 5.28
C LEU A 80 20.94 -3.06 4.70
N LEU A 81 21.68 -4.08 4.27
CA LEU A 81 21.17 -5.39 3.88
C LEU A 81 21.91 -6.48 4.65
N ASP A 82 21.37 -7.69 4.61
CA ASP A 82 22.07 -8.89 5.03
C ASP A 82 21.72 -10.04 4.06
N GLN A 83 22.41 -11.16 4.16
CA GLN A 83 22.08 -12.38 3.45
C GLN A 83 21.70 -13.47 4.45
N ASP A 84 20.44 -13.91 4.40
CA ASP A 84 19.96 -14.99 5.25
C ASP A 84 20.73 -16.29 4.95
N PRO A 85 21.44 -16.89 5.92
CA PRO A 85 22.32 -18.03 5.66
C PRO A 85 21.55 -19.32 5.32
N GLY A 86 20.27 -19.42 5.69
CA GLY A 86 19.45 -20.59 5.41
C GLY A 86 18.90 -20.62 3.98
N SER A 87 18.32 -19.50 3.53
CA SER A 87 17.66 -19.34 2.24
C SER A 87 18.57 -18.73 1.15
N GLY A 88 19.61 -18.01 1.54
CA GLY A 88 20.44 -17.20 0.64
C GLY A 88 19.74 -15.93 0.15
N ASN A 89 18.56 -15.60 0.68
CA ASN A 89 17.83 -14.39 0.34
C ASN A 89 18.56 -13.16 0.88
N TRP A 90 18.48 -12.06 0.13
CA TRP A 90 18.85 -10.74 0.64
C TRP A 90 17.71 -10.23 1.50
N VAL A 91 18.01 -9.80 2.72
CA VAL A 91 17.05 -9.26 3.71
C VAL A 91 17.47 -7.85 4.12
N LEU A 92 16.56 -7.07 4.70
CA LEU A 92 16.92 -5.77 5.29
C LEU A 92 17.85 -6.00 6.50
N GLY A 93 18.95 -5.25 6.55
CA GLY A 93 19.93 -5.35 7.62
C GLY A 93 19.53 -4.52 8.86
N PRO A 94 20.20 -4.75 10.01
CA PRO A 94 19.87 -4.11 11.28
C PRO A 94 19.99 -2.57 11.25
N GLU A 95 20.84 -2.00 10.38
CA GLU A 95 21.00 -0.55 10.27
C GLU A 95 19.69 0.14 9.82
N ILE A 96 18.88 -0.54 8.99
CA ILE A 96 17.57 -0.02 8.58
C ILE A 96 16.63 0.15 9.77
N LEU A 97 16.67 -0.77 10.74
CA LEU A 97 15.85 -0.68 11.95
C LEU A 97 16.29 0.51 12.81
N LEU A 98 17.60 0.69 12.99
CA LEU A 98 18.15 1.81 13.75
C LEU A 98 17.75 3.15 13.12
N LEU A 99 18.00 3.32 11.82
CA LEU A 99 17.62 4.53 11.08
C LEU A 99 16.11 4.78 11.11
N GLY A 100 15.31 3.71 10.96
CA GLY A 100 13.85 3.77 11.05
C GLY A 100 13.37 4.26 12.43
N SER A 101 13.98 3.78 13.51
CA SER A 101 13.62 4.15 14.89
C SER A 101 13.94 5.62 15.21
N VAL A 102 15.05 6.14 14.70
CA VAL A 102 15.40 7.56 14.86
C VAL A 102 14.50 8.43 13.99
N ALA A 103 14.19 8.00 12.76
CA ALA A 103 13.32 8.73 11.86
C ALA A 103 11.86 8.78 12.34
N SER A 104 11.36 7.71 12.96
CA SER A 104 9.97 7.64 13.47
C SER A 104 9.72 8.64 14.60
N ALA A 105 10.72 8.95 15.43
CA ALA A 105 10.62 9.96 16.47
C ALA A 105 10.27 11.36 15.94
N ARG A 106 10.62 11.66 14.67
CA ARG A 106 10.32 12.95 14.03
C ARG A 106 8.93 12.99 13.39
N PHE A 107 8.33 11.83 13.12
CA PHE A 107 7.03 11.71 12.46
C PHE A 107 6.22 10.60 13.15
N PRO A 108 5.58 10.88 14.31
CA PRO A 108 4.84 9.90 15.08
C PRO A 108 3.47 9.59 14.45
N LEU A 109 3.47 9.26 13.15
CA LEU A 109 2.27 8.87 12.40
C LEU A 109 1.60 7.65 13.03
N GLU A 110 2.40 6.78 13.67
CA GLU A 110 1.89 5.63 14.40
C GLU A 110 1.08 6.05 15.62
N ASP A 111 1.60 6.92 16.47
CA ASP A 111 0.89 7.40 17.66
C ASP A 111 -0.40 8.16 17.29
N LEU A 112 -0.40 8.82 16.12
CA LEU A 112 -1.56 9.52 15.59
C LEU A 112 -2.62 8.56 15.02
N ALA A 113 -2.21 7.57 14.23
CA ALA A 113 -3.15 6.73 13.49
C ALA A 113 -3.62 5.50 14.28
N ARG A 114 -2.76 4.90 15.12
CA ARG A 114 -3.05 3.65 15.83
C ARG A 114 -4.31 3.73 16.71
N PRO A 115 -4.57 4.82 17.47
CA PRO A 115 -5.82 4.94 18.23
C PRO A 115 -7.08 4.92 17.35
N SER A 116 -7.02 5.54 16.17
CA SER A 116 -8.12 5.54 15.20
C SER A 116 -8.34 4.17 14.57
N LEU A 117 -7.26 3.45 14.25
CA LEU A 117 -7.35 2.08 13.74
C LEU A 117 -7.97 1.12 14.75
N ARG A 118 -7.62 1.24 16.04
CA ARG A 118 -8.21 0.42 17.11
C ARG A 118 -9.71 0.65 17.24
N ARG A 119 -10.16 1.90 17.30
CA ARG A 119 -11.60 2.22 17.34
C ARG A 119 -12.33 1.65 16.13
N LEU A 120 -11.78 1.84 14.93
CA LEU A 120 -12.35 1.25 13.70
C LEU A 120 -12.44 -0.28 13.78
N ALA A 121 -11.38 -0.96 14.21
CA ALA A 121 -11.35 -2.41 14.32
C ALA A 121 -12.34 -2.93 15.37
N GLU A 122 -12.42 -2.27 16.52
CA GLU A 122 -13.34 -2.59 17.63
C GLU A 122 -14.81 -2.38 17.23
N GLU A 123 -15.14 -1.22 16.66
CA GLU A 123 -16.52 -0.86 16.33
C GLU A 123 -17.07 -1.62 15.12
N THR A 124 -16.21 -1.91 14.14
CA THR A 124 -16.66 -2.54 12.89
C THR A 124 -16.48 -4.06 12.89
N GLY A 125 -15.56 -4.57 13.73
CA GLY A 125 -15.07 -5.94 13.70
C GLY A 125 -14.19 -6.27 12.49
N GLU A 126 -13.92 -5.32 11.59
CA GLU A 126 -13.10 -5.52 10.38
C GLU A 126 -11.62 -5.22 10.63
N SER A 127 -10.74 -5.68 9.73
CA SER A 127 -9.34 -5.24 9.77
C SER A 127 -9.24 -3.80 9.28
N ALA A 128 -8.57 -2.95 10.06
CA ALA A 128 -8.35 -1.55 9.78
C ALA A 128 -6.88 -1.30 9.40
N PHE A 129 -6.65 -0.40 8.45
CA PHE A 129 -5.32 -0.12 7.91
C PHE A 129 -5.10 1.37 7.74
N PHE A 130 -3.86 1.80 7.94
CA PHE A 130 -3.40 3.14 7.62
C PHE A 130 -2.37 3.05 6.50
N SER A 131 -2.67 3.71 5.38
CA SER A 131 -1.81 3.73 4.19
C SER A 131 -1.29 5.12 3.90
N ILE A 132 -0.06 5.20 3.42
CA ILE A 132 0.62 6.45 3.08
C ILE A 132 0.76 6.58 1.55
N ARG A 133 0.61 7.78 0.99
CA ARG A 133 0.93 8.03 -0.42
C ARG A 133 2.45 8.12 -0.59
N ARG A 134 2.99 7.33 -1.52
CA ARG A 134 4.39 7.43 -1.98
C ARG A 134 4.41 7.50 -3.50
N GLY A 135 4.58 8.71 -4.03
CA GLY A 135 4.45 8.97 -5.46
C GLY A 135 3.04 8.63 -5.94
N ASN A 136 2.96 7.69 -6.89
CA ASN A 136 1.72 7.24 -7.51
C ASN A 136 1.20 5.92 -6.92
N GLU A 137 1.66 5.57 -5.71
CA GLU A 137 1.23 4.36 -5.00
C GLU A 137 0.77 4.71 -3.58
N THR A 138 -0.03 3.82 -3.00
CA THR A 138 -0.18 3.69 -1.55
C THR A 138 0.76 2.63 -1.01
N VAL A 139 1.26 2.82 0.21
CA VAL A 139 1.98 1.79 0.98
C VAL A 139 1.27 1.61 2.32
N CYS A 140 0.91 0.37 2.67
CA CYS A 140 0.35 0.08 3.98
C CYS A 140 1.42 0.23 5.06
N LEU A 141 1.18 1.09 6.05
CA LEU A 141 2.12 1.34 7.12
C LEU A 141 1.73 0.60 8.40
N LEU A 142 0.44 0.62 8.74
CA LEU A 142 -0.07 0.06 9.99
C LEU A 142 -1.33 -0.75 9.73
N ARG A 143 -1.52 -1.76 10.58
CA ARG A 143 -2.69 -2.61 10.62
C ARG A 143 -3.16 -2.77 12.06
N GLU A 144 -4.47 -2.80 12.25
CA GLU A 144 -5.13 -3.30 13.46
C GLU A 144 -6.18 -4.32 13.05
N GLU A 145 -6.22 -5.45 13.76
CA GLU A 145 -7.12 -6.55 13.43
C GLU A 145 -8.44 -6.43 14.21
N GLY A 146 -9.56 -6.50 13.49
CA GLY A 146 -10.89 -6.61 14.09
C GLY A 146 -11.20 -8.02 14.59
N SER A 147 -12.30 -8.12 15.33
CA SER A 147 -12.77 -9.34 15.99
C SER A 147 -13.42 -10.37 15.04
N PHE A 148 -13.75 -9.99 13.80
CA PHE A 148 -14.40 -10.92 12.87
C PHE A 148 -13.40 -12.02 12.42
N PRO A 149 -13.79 -13.31 12.47
CA PRO A 149 -12.85 -14.43 12.36
C PRO A 149 -12.35 -14.69 10.92
N VAL A 150 -13.08 -14.24 9.90
CA VAL A 150 -12.69 -14.44 8.48
C VAL A 150 -12.16 -13.14 7.90
N ARG A 151 -10.95 -13.17 7.34
CA ARG A 151 -10.21 -11.95 6.98
C ARG A 151 -9.66 -12.04 5.56
N SER A 152 -9.46 -10.87 4.96
CA SER A 152 -8.65 -10.74 3.75
C SER A 152 -7.19 -10.52 4.13
N PHE A 153 -6.28 -11.21 3.43
CA PHE A 153 -4.82 -11.06 3.59
C PHE A 153 -4.17 -10.33 2.41
N VAL A 154 -4.99 -9.70 1.57
CA VAL A 154 -4.56 -8.91 0.40
C VAL A 154 -3.70 -7.71 0.82
N LEU A 155 -4.07 -7.06 1.93
CA LEU A 155 -3.39 -5.89 2.44
C LEU A 155 -2.71 -6.24 3.77
N HIS A 156 -1.43 -5.92 3.87
CA HIS A 156 -0.61 -5.98 5.07
C HIS A 156 0.49 -4.93 4.98
N GLU A 157 1.20 -4.69 6.06
CA GLU A 157 2.31 -3.73 6.13
C GLU A 157 3.33 -3.98 5.01
N GLY A 158 3.78 -2.90 4.36
CA GLY A 158 4.70 -2.94 3.22
C GLY A 158 4.06 -3.18 1.86
N VAL A 159 2.81 -3.70 1.79
CA VAL A 159 2.10 -3.88 0.51
C VAL A 159 1.88 -2.53 -0.17
N ARG A 160 2.05 -2.53 -1.50
CA ARG A 160 1.88 -1.34 -2.35
C ARG A 160 0.77 -1.57 -3.37
N PHE A 161 0.02 -0.53 -3.66
CA PHE A 161 -0.96 -0.51 -4.74
C PHE A 161 -0.86 0.79 -5.54
N PRO A 162 -1.04 0.75 -6.87
CA PRO A 162 -1.21 1.97 -7.65
C PRO A 162 -2.41 2.79 -7.14
N LEU A 163 -2.30 4.12 -7.19
CA LEU A 163 -3.44 4.99 -6.92
C LEU A 163 -4.62 4.66 -7.86
N GLY A 164 -5.83 4.64 -7.31
CA GLY A 164 -7.06 4.27 -8.03
C GLY A 164 -7.40 2.78 -8.08
N VAL A 165 -6.53 1.88 -7.58
CA VAL A 165 -6.77 0.42 -7.58
C VAL A 165 -7.46 -0.04 -6.28
N ALA A 166 -6.74 -0.03 -5.15
CA ALA A 166 -7.30 -0.42 -3.85
C ALA A 166 -8.02 0.77 -3.18
N SER A 167 -8.89 0.50 -2.19
CA SER A 167 -9.74 1.52 -1.55
C SER A 167 -8.94 2.71 -1.02
N ALA A 168 -7.80 2.49 -0.36
CA ALA A 168 -6.92 3.59 0.09
C ALA A 168 -6.42 4.47 -1.07
N GLY A 169 -6.02 3.85 -2.18
CA GLY A 169 -5.54 4.54 -3.37
C GLY A 169 -6.64 5.28 -4.11
N THR A 170 -7.85 4.72 -4.18
CA THR A 170 -9.04 5.39 -4.72
C THR A 170 -9.45 6.59 -3.87
N ALA A 171 -9.46 6.43 -2.54
CA ALA A 171 -9.74 7.51 -1.59
C ALA A 171 -8.78 8.68 -1.78
N ILE A 172 -7.46 8.42 -1.84
CA ILE A 172 -6.45 9.46 -2.07
C ILE A 172 -6.62 10.11 -3.45
N MET A 173 -6.73 9.30 -4.51
CA MET A 173 -6.77 9.79 -5.89
C MET A 173 -7.98 10.68 -6.17
N ALA A 174 -9.12 10.41 -5.51
CA ALA A 174 -10.37 11.15 -5.71
C ALA A 174 -10.26 12.65 -5.38
N PHE A 175 -9.36 12.99 -4.44
CA PHE A 175 -9.14 14.35 -3.95
C PHE A 175 -7.81 14.97 -4.41
N LEU A 176 -7.10 14.34 -5.35
CA LEU A 176 -5.96 14.98 -6.01
C LEU A 176 -6.42 16.11 -6.94
N PRO A 177 -5.55 17.07 -7.32
CA PRO A 177 -5.86 17.99 -8.39
C PRO A 177 -6.22 17.24 -9.67
N ALA A 178 -7.19 17.76 -10.43
CA ALA A 178 -7.66 17.13 -11.66
C ALA A 178 -6.52 16.84 -12.66
N GLN A 179 -5.51 17.72 -12.73
CA GLN A 179 -4.34 17.50 -13.57
C GLN A 179 -3.54 16.24 -13.16
N GLU A 180 -3.26 16.05 -11.86
CA GLU A 180 -2.59 14.84 -11.36
C GLU A 180 -3.42 13.58 -11.64
N GLN A 181 -4.75 13.66 -11.54
CA GLN A 181 -5.64 12.54 -11.86
C GLN A 181 -5.55 12.18 -13.35
N GLU A 182 -5.64 13.17 -14.24
CA GLU A 182 -5.61 12.93 -15.69
C GLU A 182 -4.24 12.47 -16.18
N GLU A 183 -3.12 12.92 -15.58
CA GLU A 183 -1.79 12.39 -15.88
C GLU A 183 -1.69 10.88 -15.60
N LEU A 184 -2.26 10.41 -14.48
CA LEU A 184 -2.33 8.99 -14.15
C LEU A 184 -3.27 8.21 -15.08
N LEU A 185 -4.43 8.78 -15.39
CA LEU A 185 -5.45 8.15 -16.22
C LEU A 185 -5.06 8.10 -17.71
N ALA A 186 -4.27 9.06 -18.21
CA ALA A 186 -3.81 9.10 -19.58
C ALA A 186 -2.89 7.93 -19.94
N ASN A 187 -2.10 7.45 -18.97
CA ASN A 187 -1.23 6.28 -19.12
C ASN A 187 -1.68 5.12 -18.21
N TRP A 188 -2.99 4.96 -18.05
CA TRP A 188 -3.58 4.07 -17.06
C TRP A 188 -3.10 2.61 -17.15
N PRO A 189 -2.98 1.96 -18.33
CA PRO A 189 -2.51 0.57 -18.41
C PRO A 189 -1.10 0.39 -17.84
N ALA A 190 -0.20 1.34 -18.06
CA ALA A 190 1.14 1.30 -17.50
C ALA A 190 1.16 1.57 -15.99
N HIS A 191 0.30 2.48 -15.53
CA HIS A 191 0.19 2.83 -14.11
C HIS A 191 -0.45 1.72 -13.27
N ALA A 192 -1.56 1.14 -13.73
CA ALA A 192 -2.28 0.09 -13.01
C ALA A 192 -1.67 -1.30 -13.19
N GLY A 193 -0.78 -1.50 -14.17
CA GLY A 193 -0.12 -2.77 -14.41
C GLY A 193 -1.13 -3.90 -14.64
N SER A 194 -0.99 -5.01 -13.93
CA SER A 194 -1.90 -6.16 -14.07
C SER A 194 -3.34 -5.84 -13.61
N PHE A 195 -3.54 -4.82 -12.77
CA PHE A 195 -4.86 -4.42 -12.31
C PHE A 195 -5.67 -3.68 -13.38
N ALA A 196 -5.04 -3.24 -14.48
CA ALA A 196 -5.66 -2.43 -15.52
C ALA A 196 -6.88 -3.10 -16.18
N ALA A 197 -6.89 -4.44 -16.27
CA ALA A 197 -7.99 -5.19 -16.85
C ALA A 197 -9.28 -5.10 -16.01
N ALA A 198 -9.15 -5.26 -14.69
CA ALA A 198 -10.28 -5.19 -13.76
C ALA A 198 -10.63 -3.75 -13.35
N HIS A 199 -9.69 -2.81 -13.49
CA HIS A 199 -9.87 -1.40 -13.16
C HIS A 199 -9.71 -0.58 -14.42
N THR A 200 -10.69 -0.52 -15.32
CA THR A 200 -10.56 0.30 -16.52
C THR A 200 -10.51 1.80 -16.16
N ALA A 201 -9.86 2.63 -16.97
CA ALA A 201 -9.79 4.07 -16.70
C ALA A 201 -11.18 4.72 -16.55
N ALA A 202 -12.19 4.22 -17.29
CA ALA A 202 -13.57 4.67 -17.18
C ALA A 202 -14.20 4.27 -15.83
N LEU A 203 -14.00 3.02 -15.39
CA LEU A 203 -14.46 2.55 -14.08
C LEU A 203 -13.79 3.34 -12.95
N VAL A 204 -12.48 3.58 -13.07
CA VAL A 204 -11.72 4.36 -12.09
C VAL A 204 -12.29 5.77 -12.01
N ARG A 205 -12.50 6.48 -13.13
CA ARG A 205 -13.15 7.80 -13.12
C ARG A 205 -14.50 7.79 -12.41
N ALA A 206 -15.35 6.80 -12.68
CA ALA A 206 -16.64 6.66 -12.00
C ALA A 206 -16.47 6.44 -10.48
N ASN A 207 -15.51 5.61 -10.07
CA ASN A 207 -15.21 5.37 -8.67
C ASN A 207 -14.66 6.62 -7.96
N LEU A 208 -13.81 7.42 -8.63
CA LEU A 208 -13.31 8.68 -8.09
C LEU A 208 -14.45 9.68 -7.87
N GLU A 209 -15.37 9.77 -8.81
CA GLU A 209 -16.54 10.66 -8.68
C GLU A 209 -17.47 10.21 -7.56
N ALA A 210 -17.81 8.92 -7.49
CA ALA A 210 -18.60 8.36 -6.40
C ALA A 210 -17.93 8.58 -5.04
N THR A 211 -16.59 8.45 -4.98
CA THR A 211 -15.80 8.69 -3.76
C THR A 211 -15.87 10.15 -3.33
N ARG A 212 -15.80 11.11 -4.27
CA ARG A 212 -15.95 12.54 -3.94
C ARG A 212 -17.33 12.86 -3.38
N GLN A 213 -18.38 12.26 -3.94
CA GLN A 213 -19.77 12.49 -3.50
C GLN A 213 -20.05 11.86 -2.13
N ALA A 214 -19.55 10.65 -1.89
CA ALA A 214 -19.80 9.92 -0.64
C ALA A 214 -18.82 10.27 0.49
N GLY A 215 -17.64 10.81 0.17
CA GLY A 215 -16.55 11.05 1.12
C GLY A 215 -15.72 9.81 1.46
N TYR A 216 -16.11 8.63 0.96
CA TYR A 216 -15.38 7.37 1.10
C TYR A 216 -15.43 6.56 -0.20
N SER A 217 -14.42 5.73 -0.39
CA SER A 217 -14.28 4.81 -1.52
C SER A 217 -14.80 3.42 -1.18
N VAL A 218 -15.16 2.66 -2.22
CA VAL A 218 -15.54 1.24 -2.12
C VAL A 218 -14.78 0.46 -3.19
N ASN A 219 -14.12 -0.63 -2.80
CA ASN A 219 -13.57 -1.63 -3.70
C ASN A 219 -14.36 -2.94 -3.52
N PRO A 220 -15.19 -3.32 -4.50
CA PRO A 220 -16.08 -4.48 -4.39
C PRO A 220 -15.39 -5.79 -4.79
N GLY A 221 -14.14 -6.02 -4.34
CA GLY A 221 -13.38 -7.23 -4.68
C GLY A 221 -12.68 -7.19 -6.03
N LEU A 222 -12.35 -6.00 -6.54
CA LEU A 222 -11.66 -5.85 -7.84
C LEU A 222 -10.16 -6.17 -7.75
N VAL A 223 -9.57 -6.06 -6.56
CA VAL A 223 -8.18 -6.45 -6.30
C VAL A 223 -8.05 -7.97 -6.20
N LEU A 224 -8.97 -8.59 -5.47
CA LEU A 224 -9.10 -10.04 -5.35
C LEU A 224 -10.57 -10.36 -5.08
N GLU A 225 -11.11 -11.32 -5.82
CA GLU A 225 -12.50 -11.75 -5.66
C GLU A 225 -12.80 -12.15 -4.21
N GLY A 226 -13.94 -11.70 -3.70
CA GLY A 226 -14.36 -11.91 -2.32
C GLY A 226 -13.66 -11.04 -1.26
N SER A 227 -12.58 -10.33 -1.61
CA SER A 227 -11.86 -9.40 -0.71
C SER A 227 -12.31 -7.97 -0.92
N TRP A 228 -13.19 -7.49 -0.05
CA TRP A 228 -13.76 -6.16 -0.13
C TRP A 228 -12.98 -5.15 0.71
N GLY A 229 -13.11 -3.88 0.36
CA GLY A 229 -12.60 -2.81 1.21
C GLY A 229 -13.25 -1.46 0.98
N MET A 230 -13.18 -0.61 1.98
CA MET A 230 -13.62 0.79 1.93
C MET A 230 -12.52 1.68 2.49
N GLY A 231 -12.44 2.94 2.06
CA GLY A 231 -11.41 3.84 2.57
C GLY A 231 -11.77 5.32 2.49
N ALA A 232 -11.20 6.10 3.40
CA ALA A 232 -11.37 7.55 3.47
C ALA A 232 -9.98 8.22 3.48
N ALA A 233 -9.87 9.35 2.79
CA ALA A 233 -8.62 10.08 2.70
C ALA A 233 -8.35 10.88 3.98
N VAL A 234 -7.08 10.93 4.38
CA VAL A 234 -6.57 11.75 5.48
C VAL A 234 -5.71 12.85 4.87
N PHE A 235 -6.03 14.08 5.23
CA PHE A 235 -5.47 15.28 4.62
C PHE A 235 -4.37 15.88 5.50
N ASP A 236 -3.36 16.45 4.87
CA ASP A 236 -2.37 17.28 5.55
C ASP A 236 -2.89 18.69 5.81
N GLN A 237 -2.06 19.53 6.46
CA GLN A 237 -2.39 20.92 6.80
C GLN A 237 -2.66 21.81 5.58
N ARG A 238 -2.25 21.38 4.38
CA ARG A 238 -2.46 22.09 3.11
C ARG A 238 -3.67 21.54 2.35
N GLY A 239 -4.47 20.67 2.97
CA GLY A 239 -5.61 20.02 2.35
C GLY A 239 -5.22 18.99 1.28
N ARG A 240 -3.99 18.47 1.30
CA ARG A 240 -3.54 17.46 0.34
C ARG A 240 -3.80 16.05 0.90
N PRO A 241 -4.38 15.12 0.12
CA PRO A 241 -4.62 13.75 0.58
C PRO A 241 -3.30 12.96 0.55
N ALA A 242 -2.60 12.93 1.68
CA ALA A 242 -1.31 12.26 1.82
C ALA A 242 -1.41 10.87 2.44
N TRP A 243 -2.56 10.54 3.05
CA TRP A 243 -2.80 9.26 3.72
C TRP A 243 -4.24 8.79 3.50
N ALA A 244 -4.53 7.57 3.91
CA ALA A 244 -5.88 7.03 3.97
C ALA A 244 -6.05 6.03 5.10
N LEU A 245 -7.24 6.00 5.69
CA LEU A 245 -7.73 4.88 6.48
C LEU A 245 -8.53 3.96 5.57
N SER A 246 -8.44 2.65 5.83
CA SER A 246 -9.26 1.68 5.11
C SER A 246 -9.66 0.50 5.99
N LEU A 247 -10.84 -0.05 5.71
CA LEU A 247 -11.33 -1.31 6.25
C LEU A 247 -11.28 -2.37 5.16
N THR A 248 -10.88 -3.59 5.50
CA THR A 248 -10.96 -4.74 4.59
C THR A 248 -11.56 -5.96 5.27
N GLY A 249 -12.19 -6.81 4.45
CA GLY A 249 -12.80 -8.06 4.89
C GLY A 249 -13.49 -8.78 3.74
N ILE A 250 -14.44 -9.64 4.06
CA ILE A 250 -15.16 -10.44 3.06
C ILE A 250 -16.42 -9.75 2.57
N GLU A 251 -16.84 -10.05 1.34
CA GLU A 251 -18.03 -9.46 0.69
C GLU A 251 -19.27 -9.31 1.60
N PRO A 252 -19.74 -10.34 2.34
CA PRO A 252 -20.97 -10.23 3.12
C PRO A 252 -20.91 -9.14 4.21
N ARG A 253 -19.71 -8.74 4.62
CA ARG A 253 -19.47 -7.74 5.67
C ARG A 253 -19.49 -6.30 5.13
N PHE A 254 -19.41 -6.14 3.80
CA PHE A 254 -19.36 -4.85 3.10
C PHE A 254 -20.58 -4.63 2.18
N ARG A 255 -21.68 -5.32 2.48
CA ARG A 255 -22.97 -5.14 1.81
C ARG A 255 -23.55 -3.76 2.07
N GLU A 256 -24.45 -3.35 1.18
CA GLU A 256 -24.97 -1.99 1.06
C GLU A 256 -25.57 -1.44 2.38
N ASP A 257 -26.24 -2.30 3.14
CA ASP A 257 -26.81 -2.01 4.45
C ASP A 257 -25.78 -1.55 5.50
N ARG A 258 -24.53 -2.02 5.40
CA ARG A 258 -23.44 -1.60 6.30
C ARG A 258 -22.60 -0.45 5.77
N ARG A 259 -22.59 -0.21 4.45
CA ARG A 259 -21.65 0.75 3.81
C ARG A 259 -21.79 2.15 4.38
N ALA A 260 -23.01 2.64 4.61
CA ALA A 260 -23.22 3.97 5.17
C ALA A 260 -22.61 4.11 6.58
N GLN A 261 -22.77 3.09 7.43
CA GLN A 261 -22.17 3.06 8.77
C GLN A 261 -20.64 3.02 8.69
N LEU A 262 -20.08 2.09 7.91
CA LEU A 262 -18.63 1.92 7.77
C LEU A 262 -17.96 3.18 7.18
N GLY A 263 -18.59 3.76 6.16
CA GLY A 263 -18.14 4.99 5.52
C GLY A 263 -18.14 6.17 6.49
N ARG A 264 -19.21 6.34 7.28
CA ARG A 264 -19.28 7.37 8.33
C ARG A 264 -18.13 7.23 9.34
N LEU A 265 -17.93 6.04 9.89
CA LEU A 265 -16.85 5.78 10.87
C LEU A 265 -15.47 6.06 10.28
N LEU A 266 -15.23 5.62 9.03
CA LEU A 266 -13.99 5.91 8.30
C LEU A 266 -13.75 7.42 8.16
N MET A 267 -14.77 8.18 7.75
CA MET A 267 -14.66 9.62 7.58
C MET A 267 -14.43 10.35 8.91
N GLU A 268 -15.14 9.96 9.98
CA GLU A 268 -14.98 10.52 11.33
C GLU A 268 -13.54 10.35 11.82
N GLU A 269 -12.99 9.15 11.70
CA GLU A 269 -11.63 8.86 12.14
C GLU A 269 -10.56 9.46 11.20
N ALA A 270 -10.82 9.54 9.90
CA ALA A 270 -9.92 10.21 8.97
C ALA A 270 -9.85 11.72 9.23
N HIS A 271 -10.99 12.35 9.53
CA HIS A 271 -11.07 13.75 9.93
C HIS A 271 -10.35 14.01 11.25
N ARG A 272 -10.47 13.10 12.23
CA ARG A 272 -9.75 13.18 13.51
C ARG A 272 -8.24 13.22 13.30
N ILE A 273 -7.69 12.31 12.49
CA ILE A 273 -6.25 12.31 12.17
C ILE A 273 -5.85 13.59 11.43
N SER A 274 -6.64 14.02 10.43
CA SER A 274 -6.37 15.25 9.66
C SER A 274 -6.30 16.48 10.56
N THR A 275 -7.16 16.56 11.58
CA THR A 275 -7.18 17.65 12.56
C THR A 275 -5.93 17.64 13.44
N LEU A 276 -5.53 16.47 13.94
CA LEU A 276 -4.31 16.31 14.75
C LEU A 276 -3.04 16.64 13.96
N LEU A 277 -3.02 16.33 12.66
CA LEU A 277 -1.91 16.69 11.78
C LEU A 277 -1.85 18.19 11.50
N THR A 278 -2.99 18.89 11.55
CA THR A 278 -3.08 20.35 11.38
C THR A 278 -2.71 21.10 12.67
N HIS A 279 -3.00 20.52 13.83
CA HIS A 279 -2.71 21.08 15.14
C HIS A 279 -2.02 20.02 16.02
N PRO A 280 -0.70 19.80 15.83
CA PRO A 280 0.00 18.78 16.61
C PRO A 280 -0.08 19.12 18.11
N PRO A 281 -0.43 18.16 18.98
CA PRO A 281 -0.53 18.42 20.42
C PRO A 281 0.83 18.89 20.96
N GLY A 282 0.86 20.08 21.56
CA GLY A 282 2.07 20.70 22.13
C GLY A 282 2.75 21.77 21.26
N ALA A 283 2.12 22.22 20.17
CA ALA A 283 2.51 23.43 19.43
C ALA A 283 1.79 24.69 19.93
#